data_AF-A0A1Q5JY41-F1
#
_entry.id   AF-A0A1Q5JY41-F1
#
_cell.length_a   1.000
_cell.length_b   1.000
_cell.length_c   1.000
_cell.angle_alpha   90.00
_cell.angle_beta   90.00
_cell.angle_gamma   90.00
#
_symmetry.space_group_name_H-M   'P 1'
#
loop_
_entity.id
_entity.type
_entity.pdbx_description
1 polymer ?
#
loop_
_entity_poly.entity_id
_entity_poly.type
_entity_poly.pdbx_seq_one_letter_code
_entity_poly.pdbx_strand_id
1 'polypeptide(L)'
;MRYSVPTLRRPTEAERAAAREAARADSATIIERYKARESLARIAADYRVTEPWLRLRFTEWGVPRRPLHESHAHRRPAGHIFRGRMPRRTRAEIKQAQHECADDRTVVIERYQAGESAARLARGYQVTPAWLAMQLETWGVQVRDRAAAAVVRGPGPRRPGARTL
;
A
#
# COMPACT_ATOMS: atom_id res chain seq x y z
N MET A 1 -3.06 -37.51 14.48
CA MET A 1 -1.71 -37.11 14.07
C MET A 1 -1.50 -35.64 14.42
N ARG A 2 -0.67 -35.33 15.43
CA ARG A 2 -0.30 -33.95 15.76
C ARG A 2 0.96 -33.61 14.95
N TYR A 3 0.87 -32.63 14.06
CA TYR A 3 2.04 -32.11 13.37
C TYR A 3 2.89 -31.34 14.40
N SER A 4 4.02 -31.92 14.79
CA SER A 4 5.06 -31.20 15.53
C SER A 4 5.65 -30.17 14.58
N VAL A 5 5.35 -28.90 14.81
CA VAL A 5 6.04 -27.81 14.11
C VAL A 5 7.47 -27.81 14.65
N PRO A 6 8.51 -28.07 13.84
CA PRO A 6 9.88 -28.03 14.33
C PRO A 6 10.14 -26.63 14.85
N THR A 7 10.39 -26.51 16.15
CA THR A 7 10.78 -25.26 16.78
C THR A 7 12.10 -24.82 16.15
N LEU A 8 12.04 -23.79 15.31
CA LEU A 8 13.19 -23.19 14.66
C LEU A 8 14.06 -22.51 15.72
N ARG A 9 14.88 -23.29 16.42
CA ARG A 9 15.89 -22.77 17.34
C ARG A 9 16.85 -21.91 16.51
N ARG A 10 17.06 -20.68 16.95
CA ARG A 10 18.07 -19.81 16.36
C ARG A 10 19.45 -20.46 16.50
N PRO A 11 20.25 -20.58 15.42
CA PRO A 11 21.59 -21.12 15.51
C PRO A 11 22.45 -20.32 16.50
N THR A 12 23.16 -21.04 17.36
CA THR A 12 24.17 -20.47 18.26
C THR A 12 25.29 -19.81 17.45
N GLU A 13 26.10 -19.00 18.12
CA GLU A 13 27.24 -18.36 17.47
C GLU A 13 28.29 -19.38 17.02
N ALA A 14 28.54 -20.40 17.84
CA ALA A 14 29.46 -21.49 17.52
C ALA A 14 29.00 -22.28 16.27
N GLU A 15 27.70 -22.60 16.17
CA GLU A 15 27.13 -23.26 14.99
C GLU A 15 27.28 -22.40 13.73
N ARG A 16 27.10 -21.07 13.85
CA ARG A 16 27.32 -20.14 12.74
C ARG A 16 28.78 -20.04 12.33
N ALA A 17 29.71 -20.09 13.28
CA ALA A 17 31.14 -20.09 13.01
C ALA A 17 31.55 -21.39 12.28
N ALA A 18 31.11 -22.55 12.77
CA ALA A 18 31.36 -23.84 12.13
C ALA A 18 30.82 -23.91 10.70
N ALA A 19 29.59 -23.43 10.47
CA ALA A 19 29.00 -23.36 9.13
C ALA A 19 29.82 -22.48 8.17
N ARG A 20 30.36 -21.37 8.66
CA ARG A 20 31.23 -20.47 7.86
C ARG A 20 32.60 -21.09 7.56
N GLU A 21 33.19 -21.83 8.51
CA GLU A 21 34.42 -22.57 8.25
C GLU A 21 34.21 -23.68 7.22
N ALA A 22 33.13 -24.47 7.34
CA ALA A 22 32.77 -25.47 6.35
C ALA A 22 32.59 -24.85 4.96
N ALA A 23 31.89 -23.72 4.86
CA ALA A 23 31.72 -23.00 3.60
C ALA A 23 33.03 -22.44 3.02
N ARG A 24 34.03 -22.09 3.86
CA ARG A 24 35.36 -21.68 3.39
C ARG A 24 36.15 -22.86 2.84
N ALA A 25 36.13 -23.99 3.55
CA ALA A 25 36.77 -25.22 3.11
C ALA A 25 36.24 -25.68 1.74
N ASP A 26 34.92 -25.57 1.54
CA ASP A 26 34.22 -25.96 0.31
C ASP A 26 34.12 -24.85 -0.74
N SER A 27 34.94 -23.80 -0.65
CA SER A 27 34.86 -22.63 -1.53
C SER A 27 34.89 -23.00 -3.03
N ALA A 28 35.72 -23.97 -3.44
CA ALA A 28 35.77 -24.45 -4.82
C ALA A 28 34.43 -25.03 -5.30
N THR A 29 33.79 -25.89 -4.50
CA THR A 29 32.48 -26.50 -4.80
C THR A 29 31.39 -25.44 -4.90
N ILE A 30 31.39 -24.48 -3.97
CA ILE A 30 30.45 -23.36 -3.95
C ILE A 30 30.61 -22.50 -5.22
N ILE A 31 31.84 -22.24 -5.64
CA ILE A 31 32.14 -21.48 -6.87
C ILE A 31 31.64 -22.23 -8.10
N GLU A 32 31.86 -23.54 -8.20
CA GLU A 32 31.37 -24.35 -9.32
C GLU A 32 29.84 -24.40 -9.38
N ARG A 33 29.15 -24.58 -8.25
CA ARG A 33 27.68 -24.43 -8.16
C ARG A 33 27.23 -23.04 -8.60
N TYR A 34 28.02 -22.02 -8.25
CA TYR A 34 27.78 -20.65 -8.71
C TYR A 34 28.16 -20.42 -10.19
N LYS A 35 29.00 -21.23 -10.83
CA LYS A 35 29.17 -21.16 -12.29
C LYS A 35 28.04 -21.88 -13.01
N ALA A 36 27.56 -23.00 -12.44
CA ALA A 36 26.42 -23.80 -12.89
C ALA A 36 25.05 -23.12 -12.74
N ARG A 37 25.04 -21.81 -12.49
CA ARG A 37 23.85 -20.96 -12.41
C ARG A 37 22.90 -21.20 -11.24
N GLU A 38 23.28 -21.99 -10.25
CA GLU A 38 22.47 -22.17 -9.05
C GLU A 38 22.30 -20.85 -8.27
N SER A 39 21.18 -20.68 -7.57
CA SER A 39 20.87 -19.44 -6.86
C SER A 39 21.72 -19.30 -5.59
N LEU A 40 22.19 -18.07 -5.33
CA LEU A 40 22.96 -17.79 -4.11
C LEU A 40 22.19 -18.14 -2.84
N ALA A 41 20.88 -17.88 -2.81
CA ALA A 41 20.02 -18.22 -1.68
C ALA A 41 20.00 -19.73 -1.39
N ARG A 42 19.96 -20.56 -2.44
CA ARG A 42 19.95 -22.02 -2.29
C ARG A 42 21.30 -22.54 -1.82
N ILE A 43 22.39 -22.08 -2.43
CA ILE A 43 23.75 -22.44 -1.98
C ILE A 43 23.96 -22.00 -0.52
N ALA A 44 23.55 -20.78 -0.16
CA ALA A 44 23.67 -20.28 1.20
C ALA A 44 22.88 -21.12 2.21
N ALA A 45 21.66 -21.55 1.85
CA ALA A 45 20.82 -22.40 2.70
C ALA A 45 21.46 -23.77 2.97
N ASP A 46 22.04 -24.42 1.94
CA ASP A 46 22.70 -25.72 2.08
C ASP A 46 23.90 -25.64 3.05
N TYR A 47 24.68 -24.58 2.94
CA TYR A 47 25.82 -24.32 3.83
C TYR A 47 25.41 -23.65 5.16
N ARG A 48 24.11 -23.42 5.39
CA ARG A 48 23.57 -22.72 6.57
C ARG A 48 24.22 -21.35 6.84
N VAL A 49 24.67 -20.69 5.78
CA VAL A 49 25.20 -19.31 5.82
C VAL A 49 24.17 -18.34 5.28
N THR A 50 24.40 -17.04 5.47
CA THR A 50 23.51 -16.02 4.92
C THR A 50 23.96 -15.60 3.52
N GLU A 51 23.00 -15.27 2.65
CA GLU A 51 23.30 -14.78 1.31
C GLU A 51 24.21 -13.54 1.31
N PRO A 52 24.00 -12.52 2.19
CA PRO A 52 24.93 -11.38 2.27
C PRO A 52 26.35 -11.79 2.64
N TRP A 53 26.52 -12.78 3.53
CA TRP A 53 27.85 -13.27 3.91
C TRP A 53 28.55 -13.94 2.72
N LEU A 54 27.85 -14.83 2.01
CA LEU A 54 28.39 -15.52 0.84
C LEU A 54 28.74 -14.53 -0.29
N ARG A 55 27.92 -13.49 -0.46
CA ARG A 55 28.15 -12.42 -1.44
C ARG A 55 29.44 -11.64 -1.17
N LEU A 56 29.74 -11.35 0.10
CA LEU A 56 31.00 -10.71 0.48
C LEU A 56 32.19 -11.65 0.22
N ARG A 57 32.06 -12.94 0.55
CA ARG A 57 33.11 -13.93 0.31
C ARG A 57 33.44 -14.12 -1.17
N PHE A 58 32.45 -14.07 -2.06
CA PHE A 58 32.71 -14.14 -3.50
C PHE A 58 33.55 -12.97 -4.03
N THR A 59 33.37 -11.78 -3.46
CA THR A 59 34.23 -10.64 -3.77
C THR A 59 35.67 -10.90 -3.32
N GLU A 60 35.87 -11.48 -2.13
CA GLU A 60 37.20 -11.84 -1.62
C GLU A 60 37.86 -13.00 -2.39
N TRP A 61 37.07 -13.97 -2.85
CA TRP A 61 37.55 -15.10 -3.67
C TRP A 61 37.77 -14.74 -5.14
N GLY A 62 37.63 -13.45 -5.50
CA GLY A 62 37.85 -12.98 -6.88
C GLY A 62 36.79 -13.48 -7.87
N VAL A 63 35.63 -13.94 -7.40
CA VAL A 63 34.56 -14.46 -8.25
C VAL A 63 33.79 -13.25 -8.79
N PRO A 64 33.81 -13.01 -10.13
CA PRO A 64 33.06 -11.91 -10.69
C PRO A 64 31.58 -12.12 -10.39
N ARG A 65 30.91 -11.02 -10.01
CA ARG A 65 29.45 -11.04 -9.89
C ARG A 65 28.91 -11.41 -11.26
N ARG A 66 28.04 -12.42 -11.31
CA ARG A 66 27.28 -12.67 -12.54
C ARG A 66 26.65 -11.33 -12.94
N PRO A 67 26.82 -10.89 -14.19
CA PRO A 67 26.06 -9.74 -14.67
C PRO A 67 24.59 -10.01 -14.35
N LEU A 68 23.82 -8.94 -14.14
CA LEU A 68 22.36 -9.02 -14.06
C LEU A 68 21.84 -9.51 -15.43
N HIS A 69 22.07 -10.77 -15.75
CA HIS A 69 21.49 -11.43 -16.90
C HIS A 69 19.97 -11.35 -16.65
N GLU A 70 19.24 -10.76 -17.59
CA GLU A 70 17.87 -11.08 -17.98
C GLU A 70 16.79 -11.26 -16.89
N SER A 71 17.02 -10.88 -15.63
CA SER A 71 15.95 -10.72 -14.62
C SER A 71 14.95 -9.65 -15.04
N HIS A 72 15.32 -8.83 -16.04
CA HIS A 72 14.48 -7.85 -16.70
C HIS A 72 13.78 -8.38 -17.96
N ALA A 73 14.20 -9.53 -18.53
CA ALA A 73 13.53 -10.12 -19.70
C ALA A 73 12.17 -10.74 -19.33
N HIS A 74 12.01 -11.18 -18.07
CA HIS A 74 10.76 -11.72 -17.53
C HIS A 74 10.04 -10.80 -16.54
N ARG A 75 10.57 -9.60 -16.26
CA ARG A 75 9.72 -8.59 -15.63
C ARG A 75 8.65 -8.25 -16.66
N ARG A 76 7.40 -8.61 -16.35
CA ARG A 76 6.23 -8.01 -17.00
C ARG A 76 6.54 -6.52 -17.21
N PRO A 77 6.29 -5.96 -18.41
CA PRO A 77 6.56 -4.55 -18.65
C PRO A 77 5.97 -3.74 -17.50
N ALA A 78 6.69 -2.71 -17.06
CA ALA A 78 6.31 -1.84 -15.95
C ALA A 78 5.01 -1.03 -16.23
N GLY A 79 4.15 -1.48 -17.13
CA GLY A 79 2.85 -0.90 -17.44
C GLY A 79 1.77 -1.16 -16.39
N HIS A 80 2.09 -1.80 -15.25
CA HIS A 80 1.08 -2.10 -14.22
C HIS A 80 1.48 -1.84 -12.77
N ILE A 81 2.38 -0.88 -12.49
CA ILE A 81 2.65 -0.48 -11.11
C ILE A 81 2.76 1.05 -11.05
N PHE A 82 1.81 1.67 -10.34
CA PHE A 82 1.58 3.12 -10.19
C PHE A 82 0.82 3.78 -11.34
N ARG A 83 -0.50 3.62 -11.38
CA ARG A 83 -1.36 4.69 -11.93
C ARG A 83 -1.05 5.90 -11.06
N GLY A 84 -0.33 6.89 -11.59
CA GLY A 84 0.05 8.09 -10.87
C GLY A 84 -1.08 8.64 -10.01
N ARG A 85 -0.74 9.29 -8.91
CA ARG A 85 -1.70 10.09 -8.13
C ARG A 85 -2.47 10.94 -9.15
N MET A 86 -3.79 10.79 -9.25
CA MET A 86 -4.57 11.67 -10.14
C MET A 86 -4.13 13.11 -9.85
N PRO A 87 -3.80 13.90 -10.90
CA PRO A 87 -3.30 15.24 -10.71
C PRO A 87 -4.25 15.96 -9.76
N ARG A 88 -3.71 16.43 -8.63
CA ARG A 88 -4.52 17.22 -7.70
C ARG A 88 -4.96 18.45 -8.47
N ARG A 89 -6.23 18.84 -8.33
CA ARG A 89 -6.69 20.10 -8.89
C ARG A 89 -5.78 21.23 -8.46
N THR A 90 -5.48 22.09 -9.42
CA THR A 90 -4.78 23.35 -9.18
C THR A 90 -5.63 24.25 -8.31
N ARG A 91 -4.98 25.23 -7.67
CA ARG A 91 -5.68 26.25 -6.89
C ARG A 91 -6.68 27.05 -7.74
N ALA A 92 -6.37 27.27 -9.02
CA ALA A 92 -7.23 27.97 -9.95
C ALA A 92 -8.52 27.19 -10.23
N GLU A 93 -8.41 25.88 -10.51
CA GLU A 93 -9.58 25.01 -10.72
C GLU A 93 -10.46 24.92 -9.47
N ILE A 94 -9.87 24.87 -8.28
CA ILE A 94 -10.63 24.89 -7.02
C ILE A 94 -11.40 26.21 -6.89
N LYS A 95 -10.76 27.35 -7.19
CA LYS A 95 -11.40 28.67 -7.09
C LYS A 95 -12.52 28.82 -8.11
N GLN A 96 -12.32 28.33 -9.33
CA GLN A 96 -13.33 28.34 -10.39
C GLN A 96 -14.57 27.52 -9.98
N ALA A 97 -14.39 26.30 -9.48
CA ALA A 97 -15.49 25.48 -8.97
C ALA A 97 -16.26 26.14 -7.81
N GLN A 98 -15.55 26.88 -6.95
CA GLN A 98 -16.17 27.66 -5.88
C GLN A 98 -17.01 28.83 -6.41
N HIS A 99 -16.52 29.52 -7.45
CA HIS A 99 -17.27 30.58 -8.12
C HIS A 99 -18.53 30.05 -8.78
N GLU A 100 -18.43 28.97 -9.56
CA GLU A 100 -19.59 28.32 -10.20
C GLU A 100 -20.66 27.91 -9.16
N CYS A 101 -20.24 27.33 -8.04
CA CYS A 101 -21.15 26.98 -6.96
C CYS A 101 -21.81 28.20 -6.29
N ALA A 102 -21.11 29.34 -6.23
CA ALA A 102 -21.64 30.56 -5.62
C ALA A 102 -22.56 31.34 -6.58
N ASP A 103 -22.30 31.30 -7.88
CA ASP A 103 -23.18 31.86 -8.91
C ASP A 103 -24.52 31.11 -8.95
N ASP A 104 -24.48 29.78 -8.79
CA ASP A 104 -25.66 28.91 -8.71
C ASP A 104 -26.34 28.89 -7.32
N ARG A 105 -26.09 29.89 -6.47
CA ARG A 105 -26.56 29.92 -5.07
C ARG A 105 -28.02 29.48 -4.90
N THR A 106 -28.94 30.05 -5.69
CA THR A 106 -30.38 29.77 -5.56
C THR A 106 -30.68 28.29 -5.80
N VAL A 107 -30.11 27.71 -6.86
CA VAL A 107 -30.29 26.30 -7.24
C VAL A 107 -29.72 25.37 -6.16
N VAL A 108 -28.56 25.72 -5.59
CA VAL A 108 -27.92 24.94 -4.52
C VAL A 108 -28.79 24.92 -3.27
N ILE A 109 -29.35 26.07 -2.88
CA ILE A 109 -30.23 26.21 -1.71
C ILE A 109 -31.51 25.39 -1.91
N GLU A 110 -32.17 25.53 -3.06
CA GLU A 110 -33.40 24.80 -3.38
C GLU A 110 -33.20 23.29 -3.31
N ARG A 111 -32.14 22.76 -3.95
CA ARG A 111 -31.83 21.32 -3.94
C ARG A 111 -31.48 20.83 -2.54
N TYR A 112 -30.76 21.62 -1.76
CA TYR A 112 -30.45 21.28 -0.36
C TYR A 112 -31.72 21.21 0.48
N GLN A 113 -32.60 22.21 0.36
CA GLN A 113 -33.88 22.27 1.07
C GLN A 113 -34.80 21.11 0.67
N ALA A 114 -34.84 20.76 -0.62
CA ALA A 114 -35.55 19.58 -1.15
C ALA A 114 -35.03 18.23 -0.62
N GLY A 115 -33.95 18.23 0.15
CA GLY A 115 -33.44 17.04 0.85
C GLY A 115 -32.15 16.48 0.29
N GLU A 116 -31.58 17.08 -0.75
CA GLU A 116 -30.30 16.64 -1.28
C GLU A 116 -29.18 16.90 -0.26
N SER A 117 -28.33 15.89 -0.03
CA SER A 117 -27.24 16.02 0.95
C SER A 117 -26.15 16.98 0.45
N ALA A 118 -25.56 17.75 1.35
CA ALA A 118 -24.40 18.61 1.04
C ALA A 118 -23.26 17.83 0.36
N ALA A 119 -23.02 16.58 0.74
CA ALA A 119 -21.99 15.74 0.12
C ALA A 119 -22.28 15.38 -1.35
N ARG A 120 -23.54 15.38 -1.78
CA ARG A 120 -23.93 15.12 -3.18
C ARG A 120 -23.84 16.41 -4.00
N LEU A 121 -24.30 17.53 -3.45
CA LEU A 121 -24.15 18.86 -4.06
C LEU A 121 -22.67 19.20 -4.25
N ALA A 122 -21.84 19.00 -3.22
CA ALA A 122 -20.40 19.26 -3.29
C ALA A 122 -19.70 18.45 -4.38
N ARG A 123 -20.15 17.20 -4.64
CA ARG A 123 -19.62 16.39 -5.75
C ARG A 123 -20.03 16.93 -7.11
N GLY A 124 -21.28 17.38 -7.26
CA GLY A 124 -21.78 17.97 -8.50
C GLY A 124 -21.01 19.23 -8.89
N TYR A 125 -20.83 20.13 -7.93
CA TYR A 125 -20.07 21.38 -8.09
C TYR A 125 -18.57 21.21 -7.90
N GLN A 126 -18.11 19.97 -7.70
CA GLN A 126 -16.68 19.69 -7.57
C GLN A 126 -15.97 20.42 -6.40
N VAL A 127 -16.70 20.91 -5.41
CA VAL A 127 -16.17 21.57 -4.19
C VAL A 127 -16.05 20.60 -3.02
N THR A 128 -15.39 21.01 -1.93
CA THR A 128 -15.33 20.19 -0.72
C THR A 128 -16.62 20.32 0.09
N PRO A 129 -17.12 19.23 0.71
CA PRO A 129 -18.33 19.30 1.54
C PRO A 129 -18.20 20.28 2.71
N ALA A 130 -17.00 20.43 3.28
CA ALA A 130 -16.72 21.39 4.35
C ALA A 130 -16.86 22.84 3.88
N TRP A 131 -16.34 23.16 2.69
CA TRP A 131 -16.50 24.49 2.10
C TRP A 131 -17.98 24.78 1.81
N LEU A 132 -18.71 23.81 1.25
CA LEU A 132 -20.13 24.00 0.96
C LEU A 132 -20.97 24.19 2.23
N ALA A 133 -20.66 23.49 3.32
CA ALA A 133 -21.35 23.68 4.61
C ALA A 133 -21.18 25.11 5.14
N MET A 134 -19.94 25.63 5.11
CA MET A 134 -19.64 27.01 5.51
C MET A 134 -20.34 28.04 4.60
N GLN A 135 -20.44 27.76 3.30
CA GLN A 135 -21.17 28.63 2.36
C GLN A 135 -22.67 28.62 2.60
N LEU A 136 -23.27 27.46 2.87
CA LEU A 136 -24.70 27.37 3.22
C LEU A 136 -25.01 28.21 4.46
N GLU A 137 -24.17 28.15 5.49
CA GLU A 137 -24.29 28.99 6.68
C GLU A 137 -24.16 30.47 6.34
N THR A 138 -23.19 30.84 5.50
CA THR A 138 -23.02 32.21 5.00
C THR A 138 -24.25 32.71 4.23
N TRP A 139 -24.94 31.82 3.51
CA TRP A 139 -26.19 32.13 2.79
C TRP A 139 -27.44 32.09 3.66
N GLY A 140 -27.30 31.87 4.97
CA GLY A 140 -28.40 31.83 5.94
C GLY A 140 -29.13 30.48 6.02
N VAL A 141 -28.57 29.42 5.45
CA VAL A 141 -29.14 28.07 5.49
C VAL A 141 -28.53 27.29 6.65
N GLN A 142 -29.37 26.90 7.61
CA GLN A 142 -28.95 26.05 8.72
C GLN A 142 -28.43 24.70 8.21
N VAL A 143 -27.17 24.40 8.49
CA VAL A 143 -26.55 23.13 8.12
C VAL A 143 -27.15 22.05 9.01
N ARG A 144 -27.83 21.07 8.38
CA ARG A 144 -28.36 19.90 9.07
C ARG A 144 -27.20 19.17 9.78
N ASP A 145 -27.19 19.22 11.11
CA ASP A 145 -26.41 18.32 11.97
C ASP A 145 -26.69 16.86 11.55
N ARG A 146 -25.70 15.98 11.70
CA ARG A 146 -25.87 14.51 11.65
C ARG A 146 -27.13 14.03 12.38
N ALA A 147 -27.53 14.70 13.47
CA ALA A 147 -28.80 14.43 14.17
C ALA A 147 -30.05 14.73 13.32
N ALA A 148 -30.08 15.85 12.58
CA ALA A 148 -31.19 16.21 11.69
C ALA A 148 -31.23 15.36 10.41
N ALA A 149 -30.07 14.92 9.91
CA ALA A 149 -29.98 14.01 8.77
C ALA A 149 -30.50 12.58 9.08
N ALA A 150 -30.47 12.17 10.36
CA ALA A 150 -31.04 10.90 10.81
C ALA A 150 -32.57 10.91 10.82
N VAL A 151 -33.20 12.06 11.11
CA VAL A 151 -34.67 12.21 11.15
C VAL A 151 -35.29 12.05 9.76
N VAL A 152 -34.63 12.56 8.70
CA VAL A 152 -35.13 12.46 7.32
C VAL A 152 -34.98 11.05 6.72
N ARG A 153 -34.04 10.25 7.23
CA ARG A 153 -33.77 8.90 6.67
C ARG A 153 -34.60 7.78 7.28
N GLY A 154 -35.46 8.07 8.27
CA GLY A 154 -36.11 7.03 9.08
C GLY A 154 -35.08 6.15 9.79
N PRO A 155 -35.50 5.33 10.76
CA PRO A 155 -34.62 4.34 11.37
C PRO A 155 -34.24 3.30 10.29
N GLY A 156 -33.03 3.42 9.74
CA GLY A 156 -32.48 2.40 8.85
C GLY A 156 -32.47 1.03 9.53
N PRO A 157 -32.62 -0.07 8.76
CA PRO A 157 -32.73 -1.40 9.33
C PRO A 157 -31.48 -1.73 10.17
N ARG A 158 -31.71 -2.07 11.44
CA ARG A 158 -30.67 -2.61 12.32
C ARG A 158 -30.11 -3.88 11.67
N ARG A 159 -28.80 -3.90 11.42
CA ARG A 159 -28.08 -5.12 10.99
C ARG A 159 -28.35 -6.24 12.01
N PRO A 160 -28.87 -7.41 11.61
CA PRO A 160 -29.00 -8.55 12.49
C PRO A 160 -27.62 -9.20 12.63
N GLY A 161 -26.99 -9.06 13.80
CA GLY A 161 -25.64 -9.60 13.99
C GLY A 161 -25.03 -9.32 15.36
N ALA A 162 -25.77 -9.57 16.44
CA ALA A 162 -25.18 -9.78 17.75
C ALA A 162 -25.90 -10.98 18.39
N ARG A 163 -25.33 -12.17 18.20
CA ARG A 163 -25.76 -13.38 18.86
C ARG A 163 -24.96 -13.47 20.15
N THR A 164 -25.59 -13.11 21.27
CA THR A 164 -25.10 -13.38 22.61
C THR A 164 -25.54 -14.79 22.98
N LEU A 165 -24.58 -15.65 23.34
CA LEU A 165 -24.71 -16.69 24.37
C LEU A 165 -23.36 -16.77 25.07
#